data_AF-B1YAB1-F1
#
_entry.id   AF-B1YAB1-F1
#
_cell.length_a   1.000
_cell.length_b   1.000
_cell.length_c   1.000
_cell.angle_alpha   90.00
_cell.angle_beta   90.00
_cell.angle_gamma   90.00
#
_symmetry.space_group_name_H-M   'P 1'
#
loop_
_entity.id
_entity.type
_entity.pdbx_description
1 polymer ?
#
loop_
_entity_poly.entity_id
_entity_poly.type
_entity_poly.pdbx_seq_one_letter_code
_entity_poly.pdbx_strand_id
1 'polypeptide(L)'
;MLGEVLALLGPFIVGFLVGVLAKRLLSAAVALLALFVALAALGYISPQQVTAILQQLGYAAKDAVYYATKVKDAVPYSSLAFLLGLALGLWKG
;
A
#
# COMPACT_ATOMS: atom_id res chain seq x y z
N MET A 1 7.66 29.22 16.39
CA MET A 1 7.01 28.20 17.25
C MET A 1 5.69 27.69 16.64
N LEU A 2 4.53 28.39 16.75
CA LEU A 2 3.25 27.84 16.24
C LEU A 2 3.18 27.68 14.70
N GLY A 3 3.74 28.62 13.94
CA GLY A 3 3.74 28.56 12.46
C GLY A 3 4.55 27.39 11.89
N GLU A 4 5.65 26.99 12.56
CA GLU A 4 6.50 25.86 12.15
C GLU A 4 5.80 24.52 12.39
N VAL A 5 5.04 24.40 13.49
CA VAL A 5 4.22 23.21 13.76
C VAL A 5 3.11 23.08 12.72
N LEU A 6 2.43 24.18 12.39
CA LEU A 6 1.38 24.18 11.35
C LEU A 6 1.94 23.77 9.97
N ALA A 7 3.17 24.18 9.64
CA ALA A 7 3.84 23.79 8.39
C ALA A 7 4.15 22.29 8.30
N LEU A 8 4.33 21.60 9.44
CA LEU A 8 4.58 20.16 9.50
C LEU A 8 3.28 19.33 9.45
N LEU A 9 2.16 19.90 9.92
CA LEU A 9 0.87 19.20 9.97
C LEU A 9 0.35 18.82 8.58
N GLY A 10 0.51 19.68 7.58
CA GLY A 10 0.06 19.40 6.21
C GLY A 10 0.68 18.09 5.66
N PRO A 11 2.02 18.02 5.53
CA PRO A 11 2.71 16.81 5.11
C PRO A 11 2.39 15.59 5.98
N PHE A 12 2.32 15.76 7.31
CA PHE A 12 2.00 14.67 8.23
C PHE A 12 0.61 14.08 7.98
N ILE A 13 -0.43 14.92 7.85
CA ILE A 13 -1.80 14.47 7.62
C ILE A 13 -1.90 13.74 6.28
N VAL A 14 -1.29 14.29 5.22
CA VAL A 14 -1.26 13.63 3.90
C VAL A 14 -0.58 12.27 4.01
N GLY A 15 0.58 12.19 4.67
CA GLY A 15 1.28 10.93 4.92
C GLY A 15 0.40 9.93 5.66
N PHE A 16 -0.23 10.35 6.75
CA PHE A 16 -1.12 9.51 7.55
C PHE A 16 -2.28 8.94 6.74
N LEU A 17 -2.97 9.77 5.95
CA LEU A 17 -4.07 9.31 5.11
C LEU A 17 -3.61 8.32 4.04
N VAL A 18 -2.47 8.60 3.37
CA VAL A 18 -1.86 7.66 2.41
C VAL A 18 -1.53 6.33 3.10
N GLY A 19 -0.96 6.38 4.31
CA GLY A 19 -0.65 5.19 5.10
C GLY A 19 -1.89 4.36 5.46
N VAL A 20 -2.97 4.99 5.90
CA VAL A 20 -4.25 4.30 6.21
C VAL A 20 -4.84 3.64 4.97
N LEU A 21 -4.84 4.33 3.82
CA LEU A 21 -5.34 3.75 2.57
C LEU A 21 -4.50 2.55 2.14
N ALA A 22 -3.17 2.69 2.18
CA ALA A 22 -2.25 1.61 1.85
C ALA A 22 -2.44 0.38 2.76
N LYS A 23 -2.64 0.59 4.07
CA LYS A 23 -2.86 -0.49 5.03
C LYS A 23 -4.15 -1.25 4.75
N ARG A 24 -5.26 -0.57 4.45
CA ARG A 24 -6.52 -1.23 4.09
C ARG A 24 -6.40 -2.08 2.83
N LEU A 25 -5.73 -1.57 1.80
CA LEU A 25 -5.46 -2.31 0.58
C LEU A 25 -4.57 -3.54 0.84
N LEU A 26 -3.52 -3.39 1.65
CA LEU A 26 -2.64 -4.49 2.02
C LEU A 26 -3.37 -5.57 2.84
N SER A 27 -4.19 -5.17 3.81
CA SER A 27 -5.00 -6.10 4.60
C SER A 27 -5.97 -6.90 3.72
N ALA A 28 -6.63 -6.23 2.77
CA ALA A 28 -7.50 -6.92 1.80
C ALA A 28 -6.70 -7.89 0.92
N ALA A 29 -5.53 -7.49 0.42
CA ALA A 29 -4.66 -8.36 -0.37
C ALA A 29 -4.20 -9.60 0.43
N VAL A 30 -3.84 -9.44 1.70
CA VAL A 30 -3.48 -10.56 2.59
C VAL A 30 -4.66 -11.50 2.81
N ALA A 31 -5.87 -10.97 3.03
CA ALA A 31 -7.08 -11.79 3.16
C ALA A 31 -7.36 -12.60 1.89
N LEU A 32 -7.21 -11.98 0.71
CA LEU A 32 -7.35 -12.66 -0.57
C LEU A 32 -6.26 -13.73 -0.79
N LEU A 33 -5.01 -13.46 -0.38
CA LEU A 33 -3.93 -14.45 -0.42
C LEU A 33 -4.23 -15.64 0.50
N ALA A 34 -4.73 -15.40 1.71
CA ALA A 34 -5.12 -16.47 2.63
C ALA A 34 -6.25 -17.33 2.04
N LEU A 35 -7.28 -16.71 1.45
CA LEU A 35 -8.34 -17.40 0.74
C LEU A 35 -7.79 -18.24 -0.42
N PHE A 36 -6.90 -17.65 -1.22
CA PHE A 36 -6.28 -18.32 -2.36
C PHE A 36 -5.49 -19.58 -1.92
N VAL A 37 -4.71 -19.48 -0.84
CA VAL A 37 -3.99 -20.64 -0.25
C VAL A 37 -4.97 -21.71 0.21
N ALA A 38 -6.08 -21.33 0.87
CA ALA A 38 -7.09 -22.29 1.31
C ALA A 38 -7.75 -23.02 0.12
N LEU A 39 -8.10 -22.31 -0.95
CA LEU A 39 -8.66 -22.91 -2.16
C LEU A 39 -7.67 -23.87 -2.84
N ALA A 40 -6.40 -23.51 -2.91
CA ALA A 40 -5.35 -24.38 -3.44
C ALA A 40 -5.19 -25.65 -2.58
N ALA A 41 -5.19 -25.53 -1.24
CA ALA A 41 -5.09 -26.66 -0.33
C ALA A 41 -6.27 -27.63 -0.44
N LEU A 42 -7.48 -27.12 -0.74
CA LEU A 42 -8.68 -27.92 -0.96
C LEU A 42 -8.76 -28.51 -2.39
N GLY A 43 -7.81 -28.20 -3.27
CA GLY A 43 -7.77 -28.71 -4.65
C GLY A 43 -8.69 -27.98 -5.63
N TYR A 44 -9.25 -26.82 -5.25
CA TYR A 44 -10.07 -26.00 -6.16
C TYR A 44 -9.26 -25.25 -7.21
N ILE A 45 -7.94 -25.15 -7.05
CA ILE A 45 -7.05 -24.41 -7.95
C ILE A 45 -5.90 -25.33 -8.39
N SER A 46 -5.66 -25.40 -9.70
CA SER A 46 -4.55 -26.16 -10.28
C SER A 46 -3.22 -25.39 -10.25
N PRO A 47 -2.06 -26.07 -10.28
CA PRO A 47 -0.76 -25.40 -10.34
C PRO A 47 -0.63 -24.39 -11.50
N GLN A 48 -1.24 -24.66 -12.65
CA GLN A 48 -1.23 -23.75 -13.81
C GLN A 48 -2.05 -22.49 -13.57
N GLN A 49 -3.17 -22.59 -12.84
CA GLN A 49 -3.95 -21.42 -12.45
C GLN A 49 -3.18 -20.57 -11.43
N VAL A 50 -2.45 -21.22 -10.51
CA VAL A 50 -1.59 -20.51 -9.55
C VAL A 50 -0.53 -19.69 -10.27
N THR A 51 0.19 -20.28 -11.21
CA THR A 51 1.25 -19.57 -11.96
C THR A 51 0.69 -18.42 -12.77
N ALA A 52 -0.47 -18.59 -13.42
CA ALA A 52 -1.13 -17.51 -14.17
C ALA A 52 -1.50 -16.32 -13.27
N ILE A 53 -2.09 -16.58 -12.10
CA ILE A 53 -2.46 -15.53 -11.15
C ILE A 53 -1.22 -14.81 -10.61
N LEU A 54 -0.17 -15.54 -10.23
CA LEU A 54 1.08 -14.93 -9.76
C LEU A 54 1.73 -14.05 -10.83
N GLN A 55 1.70 -14.45 -12.11
CA GLN A 55 2.17 -13.63 -13.21
C GLN A 55 1.37 -12.33 -13.34
N GLN A 56 0.03 -12.41 -13.31
CA GLN A 56 -0.84 -11.23 -13.36
C GLN A 56 -0.60 -10.28 -12.18
N LEU A 57 -0.44 -10.81 -10.97
CA LEU A 57 -0.08 -10.01 -9.79
C LEU A 57 1.28 -9.33 -9.97
N GLY A 58 2.25 -10.02 -10.56
CA GLY A 58 3.55 -9.45 -10.89
C GLY A 58 3.47 -8.26 -11.86
N TYR A 59 2.61 -8.35 -12.88
CA TYR A 59 2.36 -7.23 -13.80
C TYR A 59 1.64 -6.07 -13.10
N ALA A 60 0.57 -6.34 -12.36
CA ALA A 60 -0.17 -5.31 -11.61
C ALA A 60 0.73 -4.61 -10.58
N ALA A 61 1.63 -5.33 -9.91
CA ALA A 61 2.59 -4.74 -8.99
C ALA A 61 3.58 -3.79 -9.70
N LYS A 62 4.08 -4.18 -10.89
CA LYS A 62 4.93 -3.29 -11.70
C LYS A 62 4.20 -2.03 -12.13
N ASP A 63 2.96 -2.16 -12.57
CA ASP A 63 2.12 -1.02 -12.96
C ASP A 63 1.86 -0.10 -11.76
N ALA A 64 1.55 -0.66 -10.59
CA ALA A 64 1.36 0.11 -9.36
C ALA A 64 2.60 0.94 -9.02
N VAL A 65 3.81 0.37 -9.12
CA VAL A 65 5.08 1.10 -8.91
C VAL A 65 5.28 2.19 -9.97
N TYR A 66 4.98 1.89 -11.24
CA TYR A 66 5.07 2.86 -12.31
C TYR A 66 4.17 4.08 -12.06
N TYR A 67 2.89 3.85 -11.72
CA TYR A 67 1.96 4.93 -11.42
C TYR A 67 2.34 5.68 -10.15
N ALA A 68 2.76 4.99 -9.08
CA ALA A 68 3.26 5.61 -7.86
C ALA A 68 4.43 6.56 -8.15
N THR A 69 5.34 6.17 -9.04
CA THR A 69 6.49 7.01 -9.43
C THR A 69 6.06 8.28 -10.17
N LYS A 70 4.98 8.23 -10.95
CA LYS A 70 4.44 9.42 -11.65
C LYS A 70 3.73 10.41 -10.74
N VAL A 71 3.15 9.92 -9.65
CA VAL A 71 2.39 10.76 -8.71
C VAL A 71 3.15 11.08 -7.43
N LYS A 72 4.38 10.56 -7.25
CA LYS A 72 5.17 10.78 -6.02
C LYS A 72 5.40 12.26 -5.75
N ASP A 73 5.55 13.09 -6.78
CA ASP A 73 5.81 14.52 -6.62
C ASP A 73 4.54 15.31 -6.24
N ALA A 74 3.36 14.68 -6.26
CA ALA A 74 2.13 15.24 -5.71
C ALA A 74 2.04 15.12 -4.17
N VAL A 75 2.93 14.35 -3.55
CA VAL A 75 3.03 14.20 -2.09
C VAL A 75 4.42 14.62 -1.59
N PRO A 76 4.52 15.11 -0.35
CA PRO A 76 5.81 15.52 0.22
C PRO A 76 6.63 14.32 0.69
N TYR A 77 6.98 13.38 -0.19
CA TYR A 77 7.61 12.10 0.17
C TYR A 77 9.04 12.23 0.75
N SER A 78 9.73 13.34 0.52
CA SER A 78 11.03 13.65 1.13
C SER A 78 10.91 14.27 2.52
N SER A 79 9.70 14.60 2.99
CA SER A 79 9.46 15.20 4.30
C SER A 79 9.43 14.14 5.39
N LEU A 80 10.20 14.35 6.47
CA LEU A 80 10.14 13.51 7.66
C LEU A 80 8.74 13.48 8.29
N ALA A 81 8.02 14.61 8.28
CA ALA A 81 6.66 14.68 8.82
C ALA A 81 5.70 13.78 8.03
N PHE A 82 5.82 13.79 6.70
CA PHE A 82 5.04 12.87 5.84
C PHE A 82 5.37 11.41 6.13
N LEU A 83 6.66 11.06 6.20
CA LEU A 83 7.09 9.68 6.46
C LEU A 83 6.61 9.16 7.82
N LEU A 84 6.65 10.00 8.86
CA LEU A 84 6.10 9.68 10.18
C LEU A 84 4.58 9.49 10.14
N GLY A 85 3.87 10.40 9.48
CA GLY A 85 2.43 10.27 9.25
C GLY A 85 2.11 8.93 8.56
N LEU A 86 2.81 8.64 7.46
CA LEU A 86 2.66 7.43 6.68
C LEU A 86 2.94 6.16 7.49
N ALA A 87 4.02 6.14 8.27
CA ALA A 87 4.35 5.00 9.13
C ALA A 87 3.25 4.76 10.18
N LEU A 88 2.74 5.83 10.81
CA LEU A 88 1.65 5.73 11.78
C LEU A 88 0.34 5.29 11.13
N GLY A 89 0.03 5.80 9.94
CA GLY A 89 -1.14 5.38 9.16
C GLY A 89 -1.08 3.92 8.78
N LEU A 90 0.10 3.43 8.37
CA LEU A 90 0.33 2.02 8.04
C LEU A 90 0.20 1.11 9.26
N TRP A 91 0.61 1.57 10.44
CA TRP A 91 0.52 0.79 11.66
C TRP A 91 -0.93 0.70 12.16
N LYS A 92 -1.64 1.83 12.24
CA LYS A 92 -2.95 1.91 12.90
C LYS A 92 -4.17 1.79 11.98
N GLY A 93 -4.00 1.91 10.66
CA GLY A 93 -5.10 1.97 9.70
C GLY A 93 -5.57 0.63 9.16
#